data_AF-A0A7V8Q1D7-F1
#
_entry.id   AF-A0A7V8Q1D7-F1
#
_cell.length_a   1.000
_cell.length_b   1.000
_cell.length_c   1.000
_cell.angle_alpha   90.00
_cell.angle_beta   90.00
_cell.angle_gamma   90.00
#
_symmetry.space_group_name_H-M   'P 1'
#
loop_
_entity.id
_entity.type
_entity.pdbx_description
1 polymer ?
#
loop_
_entity_poly.entity_id
_entity_poly.type
_entity_poly.pdbx_seq_one_letter_code
_entity_poly.pdbx_strand_id
1 'polypeptide(L)' 'MLWKAQALLARWFRFQPSEIDALELDDFEHWLDEASEQIKRENGEED' A
#
# COMPACT_ATOMS: atom_id res chain seq x y z
N MET A 1 -13.95 -1.46 -1.72
CA MET A 1 -13.94 -0.42 -2.79
C MET A 1 -12.49 -0.06 -3.05
N LEU A 2 -11.98 -0.35 -4.25
CA LEU A 2 -10.56 -0.20 -4.62
C LEU A 2 -9.97 1.18 -4.28
N TRP A 3 -10.73 2.25 -4.53
CA TRP A 3 -10.32 3.62 -4.23
C TRP A 3 -9.96 3.88 -2.76
N LYS A 4 -10.58 3.16 -1.81
CA LYS A 4 -10.25 3.31 -0.38
C LYS A 4 -8.89 2.71 -0.06
N ALA A 5 -8.60 1.55 -0.64
CA ALA A 5 -7.30 0.90 -0.50
C ALA A 5 -6.21 1.77 -1.14
N GLN A 6 -6.47 2.30 -2.35
CA GLN A 6 -5.58 3.26 -2.99
C GLN A 6 -5.33 4.49 -2.11
N ALA A 7 -6.38 5.17 -1.62
CA ALA A 7 -6.19 6.35 -0.77
C ALA A 7 -5.39 6.08 0.50
N LEU A 8 -5.58 4.92 1.14
CA LEU A 8 -4.79 4.50 2.29
C LEU A 8 -3.32 4.27 1.93
N LEU A 9 -3.08 3.56 0.82
CA LEU A 9 -1.74 3.28 0.33
C LEU A 9 -1.00 4.57 -0.06
N ALA A 10 -1.67 5.48 -0.78
CA ALA A 10 -1.13 6.79 -1.12
C ALA A 10 -0.76 7.60 0.12
N ARG A 11 -1.58 7.53 1.17
CA ARG A 11 -1.25 8.18 2.44
C ARG A 11 -0.05 7.53 3.13
N TRP A 12 0.03 6.20 3.14
CA TRP A 12 1.08 5.44 3.83
C TRP A 12 2.45 5.69 3.18
N PHE A 13 2.54 5.49 1.86
CA PHE A 13 3.77 5.63 1.09
C PHE A 13 4.00 7.03 0.51
N ARG A 14 3.07 7.96 0.75
CA ARG A 14 3.10 9.35 0.26
C ARG A 14 3.13 9.46 -1.27
N PHE A 15 2.42 8.57 -1.97
CA PHE A 15 2.18 8.73 -3.41
C PHE A 15 1.40 10.01 -3.69
N GLN A 16 1.78 10.70 -4.76
CA GLN A 16 0.93 11.69 -5.39
C GLN A 16 -0.33 11.02 -5.97
N PRO A 17 -1.47 11.73 -6.08
CA PRO A 17 -2.68 11.18 -6.69
C PRO A 17 -2.44 10.60 -8.09
N SER A 18 -1.65 11.30 -8.91
CA SER A 18 -1.33 10.83 -10.27
C SER A 18 -0.47 9.58 -10.30
N GLU A 19 0.35 9.35 -9.27
CA GLU A 19 1.22 8.15 -9.20
C GLU A 19 0.39 6.92 -8.88
N ILE A 20 -0.56 7.04 -7.95
CA ILE A 20 -1.41 5.90 -7.59
C ILE A 20 -2.48 5.58 -8.64
N ASP A 21 -2.95 6.59 -9.37
CA ASP A 21 -3.88 6.41 -10.49
C ASP A 21 -3.20 5.74 -11.69
N ALA A 22 -1.88 5.90 -11.83
CA ALA A 22 -1.09 5.31 -12.91
C ALA A 22 -0.49 3.94 -12.57
N LEU A 23 -0.69 3.47 -11.34
CA LEU A 23 -0.08 2.26 -10.82
C LEU A 23 -0.73 1.02 -11.45
N GLU A 24 0.09 0.12 -12.01
CA GLU A 24 -0.41 -1.15 -12.55
C GLU A 24 -0.91 -2.05 -11.41
N LEU A 25 -1.77 -3.02 -11.75
CA LEU A 25 -2.36 -3.90 -10.75
C LEU A 25 -1.29 -4.69 -9.99
N ASP A 26 -0.30 -5.23 -10.71
CA ASP A 26 0.78 -6.04 -10.12
C ASP A 26 1.64 -5.19 -9.16
N ASP A 27 1.96 -3.95 -9.55
CA ASP A 27 2.67 -3.01 -8.67
C ASP A 27 1.82 -2.67 -7.45
N PHE A 28 0.50 -2.51 -7.62
CA PHE A 28 -0.41 -2.16 -6.54
C PHE A 28 -0.48 -3.27 -5.49
N GLU A 29 -0.55 -4.53 -5.93
CA GLU A 29 -0.48 -5.70 -5.06
C GLU A 29 0.86 -5.76 -4.31
N HIS A 30 1.97 -5.51 -4.99
CA HIS A 30 3.29 -5.48 -4.35
C HIS A 30 3.37 -4.47 -3.19
N TRP A 31 2.83 -3.26 -3.38
CA TRP A 31 2.82 -2.24 -2.32
C TRP A 31 1.87 -2.58 -1.16
N LEU A 32 0.78 -3.30 -1.43
CA LEU A 32 -0.10 -3.80 -0.37
C LEU A 32 0.62 -4.83 0.50
N ASP A 33 1.40 -5.72 -0.12
CA ASP A 33 2.21 -6.70 0.61
C ASP A 33 3.28 -6.00 1.46
N GLU A 34 4.01 -5.04 0.90
CA GLU A 34 5.01 -4.28 1.64
C GLU A 34 4.39 -3.52 2.83
N ALA A 35 3.21 -2.90 2.65
CA ALA A 35 2.48 -2.28 3.76
C ALA A 35 2.09 -3.30 4.84
N SER A 36 1.60 -4.47 4.44
CA SER A 36 1.25 -5.54 5.38
C SER A 36 2.46 -6.00 6.19
N GLU A 37 3.61 -6.17 5.54
CA GLU A 37 4.84 -6.60 6.21
C GLU A 37 5.40 -5.54 7.16
N GLN A 38 5.24 -4.25 6.84
CA GLN A 38 5.59 -3.17 7.77
C GLN A 38 4.68 -3.16 9.00
N ILE A 39 3.37 -3.33 8.82
CA ILE A 39 2.39 -3.37 9.91
C ILE A 39 2.65 -4.56 10.84
N LYS A 40 2.92 -5.75 10.28
CA LYS A 40 3.26 -6.94 11.08
C LYS A 40 4.52 -6.71 11.93
N ARG A 41 5.57 -6.18 11.30
CA ARG A 41 6.83 -5.82 11.99
C ARG A 41 6.60 -4.81 13.12
N GLU A 42 5.79 -3.77 12.89
CA GLU A 42 5.45 -2.77 13.90
C GLU A 42 4.64 -3.35 15.08
N ASN A 43 3.79 -4.34 14.81
CA ASN A 43 2.98 -5.01 15.83
C ASN A 43 3.71 -6.14 16.56
N GLY A 44 4.96 -6.45 16.18
CA GLY A 44 5.71 -7.58 16.74
C GLY A 44 5.17 -8.94 16.30
N GLU A 45 4.40 -8.98 15.21
CA GLU A 45 3.99 -10.19 14.51
C GLU A 45 5.12 -10.58 13.54
N GLU A 46 6.30 -10.90 14.09
CA GLU A 46 7.31 -11.65 13.34
C GLU A 46 6.86 -13.11 13.35
N ASP A 47 6.48 -13.65 12.18
CA ASP A 47 6.13 -15.07 11.99
C ASP A 47 7.24 -16.02 12.50
#